data_AF-A0A0S2JLA8-F1
#
_entry.id   AF-A0A0S2JLA8-F1
#
_cell.length_a   1.000
_cell.length_b   1.000
_cell.length_c   1.000
_cell.angle_alpha   90.00
_cell.angle_beta   90.00
_cell.angle_gamma   90.00
#
_symmetry.space_group_name_H-M   'P 1'
#
loop_
_entity.id
_entity.type
_entity.pdbx_description
1 polymer ?
#
loop_
_entity_poly.entity_id
_entity_poly.type
_entity_poly.pdbx_seq_one_letter_code
_entity_poly.pdbx_strand_id
1 'polypeptide(L)'
;MKKSAQKGFTLIELMIVVAIIGILAAVALPAYQDYIAKAAFSETIAATSGVKTAVNVYAQIEGKVEDAKLDATVAKLLAGADKGATVASVIMDDDGKITATSEDVKGMGSITYIITPEMSVGAVIWVQSGTCQGKGWCK
;
A
#
# COMPACT_ATOMS: atom_id res chain seq x y z
N MET A 1 -49.20 2.23 44.36
CA MET A 1 -48.01 2.25 43.50
C MET A 1 -47.85 0.87 42.86
N LYS A 2 -48.13 0.70 41.55
CA LYS A 2 -47.86 -0.56 40.84
C LYS A 2 -46.35 -0.64 40.60
N LYS A 3 -45.68 -1.58 41.25
CA LYS A 3 -44.25 -1.86 41.06
C LYS A 3 -44.11 -2.60 39.74
N SER A 4 -43.70 -1.91 38.68
CA SER A 4 -43.37 -2.55 37.41
C SER A 4 -42.23 -3.55 37.66
N ALA A 5 -42.50 -4.83 37.51
CA ALA A 5 -41.46 -5.86 37.58
C ALA A 5 -40.49 -5.63 36.43
N GLN A 6 -39.26 -5.22 36.76
CA GLN A 6 -38.18 -5.07 35.79
C GLN A 6 -37.88 -6.46 35.24
N LYS A 7 -38.30 -6.74 34.00
CA LYS A 7 -37.95 -7.97 33.29
C LYS A 7 -36.46 -7.86 32.94
N GLY A 8 -35.62 -8.61 33.65
CA GLY A 8 -34.20 -8.75 33.33
C GLY A 8 -34.01 -9.54 32.02
N PHE A 9 -32.88 -9.30 31.37
CA PHE A 9 -32.42 -10.10 30.22
C PHE A 9 -32.16 -11.54 30.66
N THR A 10 -32.55 -12.52 29.84
CA THR A 10 -32.23 -13.92 30.10
C THR A 10 -30.80 -14.25 29.69
N LEU A 11 -30.18 -15.20 30.39
CA LEU A 11 -28.85 -15.71 30.00
C LEU A 11 -28.87 -16.32 28.59
N ILE A 12 -30.00 -16.90 28.18
CA ILE A 12 -30.18 -17.46 26.84
C ILE A 12 -30.15 -16.35 25.78
N GLU A 13 -30.84 -15.23 25.99
CA GLU A 13 -30.79 -14.10 25.07
C GLU A 13 -29.37 -13.55 24.93
N LEU A 14 -28.64 -13.43 26.05
CA LEU A 14 -27.26 -12.96 26.01
C LEU A 14 -26.34 -13.94 25.26
N MET A 15 -26.50 -15.25 25.47
CA MET A 15 -25.72 -16.28 24.75
C MET A 15 -25.98 -16.29 23.25
N ILE A 16 -27.23 -16.09 22.81
CA ILE A 16 -27.57 -16.00 21.38
C ILE A 16 -26.91 -14.77 20.75
N VAL A 17 -26.95 -13.62 21.44
CA VAL A 17 -26.31 -12.40 20.94
C VAL A 17 -24.80 -12.57 20.78
N VAL A 18 -24.12 -13.17 21.77
CA VAL A 18 -22.67 -13.45 21.69
C VAL A 18 -22.36 -14.42 20.55
N ALA A 19 -23.19 -15.45 20.33
CA ALA A 19 -23.00 -16.38 19.22
C ALA A 19 -23.12 -15.69 17.85
N ILE A 20 -24.10 -14.81 17.66
CA ILE A 20 -24.27 -14.05 16.42
C ILE A 20 -23.08 -13.10 16.19
N ILE A 21 -22.66 -12.37 17.24
CA ILE A 21 -21.49 -11.47 17.15
C ILE A 21 -20.22 -12.27 16.80
N GLY A 22 -20.05 -13.47 17.37
CA GLY A 22 -18.92 -14.34 17.07
C GLY A 22 -18.84 -14.72 15.59
N ILE A 23 -19.97 -15.11 14.98
CA ILE A 23 -20.03 -15.45 13.54
C ILE A 23 -19.72 -14.22 12.68
N LEU A 24 -20.34 -13.06 13.00
CA LEU A 24 -20.11 -11.83 12.25
C LEU A 24 -18.65 -11.37 12.35
N ALA A 25 -18.04 -11.45 13.54
CA ALA A 25 -16.66 -11.07 13.77
C ALA A 25 -15.68 -11.96 12.98
N ALA A 26 -15.94 -13.27 12.89
CA ALA A 26 -15.09 -14.19 12.16
C ALA A 26 -14.99 -13.86 10.66
N VAL A 27 -16.06 -13.33 10.05
CA VAL A 27 -16.08 -12.93 8.64
C VAL A 27 -15.61 -11.47 8.46
N ALA A 28 -16.01 -10.57 9.36
CA ALA A 28 -15.73 -9.14 9.23
C ALA A 28 -14.29 -8.77 9.57
N LEU A 29 -13.66 -9.42 10.55
CA LEU A 29 -12.31 -9.06 11.00
C LEU A 29 -11.24 -9.24 9.90
N PRO A 30 -11.17 -10.36 9.15
CA PRO A 30 -10.20 -10.51 8.07
C PRO A 30 -10.36 -9.46 6.97
N ALA A 31 -11.61 -9.16 6.58
CA ALA A 31 -11.90 -8.15 5.56
C ALA A 31 -11.51 -6.73 6.04
N TYR A 32 -11.73 -6.41 7.31
CA TYR A 32 -11.34 -5.14 7.90
C TYR A 32 -9.82 -4.99 8.01
N GLN A 33 -9.10 -6.08 8.31
CA GLN A 33 -7.63 -6.11 8.30
C GLN A 33 -7.07 -5.85 6.90
N ASP A 34 -7.63 -6.49 5.85
CA ASP A 34 -7.26 -6.26 4.45
C ASP A 34 -7.47 -4.79 4.05
N TYR A 35 -8.59 -4.19 4.46
CA TYR A 35 -8.86 -2.78 4.21
C TYR A 35 -7.84 -1.85 4.86
N ILE A 36 -7.48 -2.09 6.13
CA ILE A 36 -6.44 -1.30 6.83
C ILE A 36 -5.09 -1.45 6.14
N ALA A 37 -4.71 -2.67 5.76
CA ALA A 37 -3.43 -2.91 5.09
C ALA A 37 -3.38 -2.27 3.70
N LYS A 38 -4.48 -2.31 2.94
CA LYS A 38 -4.60 -1.58 1.67
C LYS A 38 -4.48 -0.07 1.85
N ALA A 39 -5.10 0.48 2.89
CA ALA A 39 -5.03 1.90 3.20
C ALA A 39 -3.59 2.31 3.55
N ALA A 40 -2.89 1.52 4.37
CA ALA A 40 -1.47 1.72 4.65
C ALA A 40 -0.62 1.64 3.38
N PHE A 41 -0.84 0.63 2.54
CA PHE A 41 -0.13 0.45 1.28
C PHE A 41 -0.26 1.62 0.30
N SER A 42 -1.33 2.43 0.39
CA SER A 42 -1.45 3.65 -0.42
C SER A 42 -0.33 4.67 -0.17
N GLU A 43 0.24 4.70 1.05
CA GLU A 43 1.41 5.50 1.37
C GLU A 43 2.65 4.99 0.61
N THR A 44 2.82 3.67 0.49
CA THR A 44 3.90 3.06 -0.29
C THR A 44 3.84 3.44 -1.76
N ILE A 45 2.63 3.50 -2.34
CA ILE A 45 2.44 4.00 -3.71
C ILE A 45 2.81 5.48 -3.77
N ALA A 46 2.29 6.30 -2.86
CA ALA A 46 2.52 7.74 -2.82
C ALA A 46 4.00 8.11 -2.67
N ALA A 47 4.76 7.33 -1.90
CA ALA A 47 6.20 7.48 -1.70
C ALA A 47 7.00 7.45 -3.02
N THR A 48 6.52 6.72 -4.03
CA THR A 48 7.21 6.64 -5.34
C THR A 48 6.97 7.85 -6.24
N SER A 49 5.94 8.66 -5.98
CA SER A 49 5.48 9.71 -6.91
C SER A 49 6.53 10.79 -7.20
N GLY A 50 7.27 11.22 -6.17
CA GLY A 50 8.34 12.21 -6.30
C GLY A 50 9.50 11.66 -7.14
N VAL A 51 9.93 10.42 -6.86
CA VAL A 51 10.99 9.73 -7.60
C VAL A 51 10.58 9.54 -9.06
N LYS A 52 9.35 9.06 -9.32
CA LYS A 52 8.79 8.88 -10.66
C LYS A 52 8.81 10.19 -11.47
N THR A 53 8.45 11.30 -10.83
CA THR A 53 8.48 12.62 -11.46
C THR A 53 9.90 13.04 -11.83
N ALA A 54 10.87 12.84 -10.93
CA ALA A 54 12.26 13.15 -11.21
C ALA A 54 12.86 12.28 -12.32
N VAL A 55 12.51 10.99 -12.39
CA VAL A 55 12.90 10.11 -13.50
C VAL A 55 12.32 10.62 -14.83
N ASN A 56 11.08 11.11 -14.85
CA ASN A 56 10.51 11.71 -16.07
C ASN A 56 11.30 12.95 -16.52
N VAL A 57 11.72 13.80 -15.59
CA VAL A 57 12.54 14.98 -15.90
C VAL A 57 13.92 14.56 -16.41
N TYR A 58 14.55 13.60 -15.75
CA TYR A 58 15.82 13.02 -16.20
C TYR A 58 15.72 12.49 -17.64
N ALA A 59 14.69 11.68 -17.92
CA ALA A 59 14.48 11.10 -19.23
C ALA A 59 14.20 12.12 -20.33
N GLN A 60 13.60 13.27 -19.99
CA GLN A 60 13.41 14.38 -20.92
C GLN A 60 14.72 15.10 -21.28
N ILE A 61 15.67 15.16 -20.35
CA ILE A 61 16.96 15.83 -20.54
C ILE A 61 17.95 14.91 -21.25
N GLU A 62 18.09 13.68 -20.76
CA GLU A 62 19.11 12.73 -21.22
C GLU A 62 18.61 11.83 -22.37
N GLY A 63 17.30 11.79 -22.62
CA GLY A 63 16.69 10.93 -23.64
C GLY A 63 16.73 9.44 -23.29
N LYS A 64 16.97 9.09 -22.03
CA LYS A 64 17.18 7.72 -21.54
C LYS A 64 16.70 7.57 -20.09
N VAL A 65 16.49 6.35 -19.61
CA VAL A 65 16.02 6.07 -18.22
C VAL A 65 17.06 5.33 -17.38
N GLU A 66 18.04 4.75 -18.05
CA GLU A 66 19.18 4.06 -17.49
C GLU A 66 20.03 5.02 -16.69
N ASP A 67 20.56 4.55 -15.57
CA ASP A 67 21.37 5.29 -14.61
C ASP A 67 20.67 6.52 -14.01
N ALA A 68 19.34 6.64 -14.11
CA ALA A 68 18.59 7.75 -13.51
C ALA A 68 18.88 7.90 -12.01
N LYS A 69 19.20 6.81 -11.31
CA LYS A 69 19.60 6.84 -9.89
C LYS A 69 20.90 7.61 -9.60
N LEU A 70 21.74 7.83 -10.60
CA LEU A 70 22.98 8.61 -10.47
C LEU A 70 22.75 10.11 -10.60
N ASP A 71 21.59 10.53 -11.13
CA ASP A 71 21.19 11.94 -11.13
C ASP A 71 21.02 12.43 -9.68
N ALA A 72 21.59 13.60 -9.38
CA ALA A 72 21.61 14.13 -8.02
C ALA A 72 20.20 14.42 -7.48
N THR A 73 19.25 14.83 -8.33
CA THR A 73 17.87 15.11 -7.93
C THR A 73 17.14 13.81 -7.64
N VAL A 74 17.26 12.82 -8.53
CA VAL A 74 16.66 11.49 -8.36
C VAL A 74 17.22 10.82 -7.11
N ALA A 75 18.55 10.78 -6.94
CA ALA A 75 19.21 10.17 -5.79
C ALA A 75 18.73 10.78 -4.46
N LYS A 76 18.61 12.11 -4.40
CA LYS A 76 18.13 12.82 -3.21
C LYS A 76 16.69 12.46 -2.87
N LEU A 77 15.81 12.39 -3.87
CA LEU A 77 14.41 12.02 -3.65
C LEU A 77 14.26 10.55 -3.27
N LEU A 78 15.06 9.67 -3.87
CA LEU A 78 15.08 8.24 -3.54
C LEU A 78 15.50 8.01 -2.08
N ALA A 79 16.53 8.72 -1.60
CA ALA A 79 17.00 8.63 -0.21
C ALA A 79 15.98 9.13 0.84
N GLY A 80 14.99 9.91 0.43
CA GLY A 80 13.90 10.39 1.28
C GLY A 80 12.57 9.65 1.10
N ALA A 81 12.47 8.75 0.12
CA ALA A 81 11.20 8.12 -0.26
C ALA A 81 10.74 7.04 0.74
N ASP A 82 11.66 6.48 1.53
CA ASP A 82 11.41 5.41 2.50
C ASP A 82 11.04 5.92 3.91
N LYS A 83 10.71 7.21 4.07
CA LYS A 83 10.46 7.82 5.39
C LYS A 83 9.02 7.68 5.89
N GLY A 84 8.15 7.07 5.11
CA GLY A 84 6.75 6.82 5.48
C GLY A 84 6.62 5.73 6.55
N ALA A 85 5.61 5.83 7.41
CA ALA A 85 5.47 4.92 8.56
C ALA A 85 5.14 3.47 8.13
N THR A 86 4.60 3.30 6.93
CA THR A 86 4.20 2.00 6.38
C THR A 86 5.06 1.57 5.19
N VAL A 87 6.16 2.28 4.93
CA VAL A 87 7.07 2.05 3.80
C VAL A 87 8.35 1.42 4.32
N ALA A 88 8.62 0.17 3.95
CA ALA A 88 9.83 -0.54 4.37
C ALA A 88 11.05 -0.16 3.52
N SER A 89 10.85 0.05 2.22
CA SER A 89 11.93 0.50 1.32
C SER A 89 11.39 1.08 0.02
N VAL A 90 12.18 1.97 -0.59
CA VAL A 90 12.03 2.41 -1.97
C VAL A 90 13.41 2.37 -2.61
N ILE A 91 13.60 1.49 -3.60
CA ILE A 91 14.87 1.30 -4.29
C ILE A 91 14.70 1.46 -5.80
N MET A 92 15.79 1.82 -6.48
CA MET A 92 15.84 1.92 -7.94
C MET A 92 17.01 1.11 -8.46
N ASP A 93 16.82 0.35 -9.54
CA ASP A 93 17.90 -0.34 -10.24
C ASP A 93 18.58 0.55 -11.30
N ASP A 94 19.54 -0.02 -12.03
CA ASP A 94 20.27 0.68 -13.09
C ASP A 94 19.37 1.03 -14.29
N ASP A 95 18.25 0.32 -14.49
CA ASP A 95 17.30 0.56 -15.60
C ASP A 95 16.20 1.57 -15.23
N GLY A 96 16.30 2.20 -14.05
CA GLY A 96 15.32 3.17 -13.57
C GLY A 96 14.04 2.56 -12.99
N LYS A 97 13.96 1.23 -12.84
CA LYS A 97 12.82 0.54 -12.23
C LYS A 97 12.78 0.84 -10.74
N ILE A 98 11.67 1.39 -10.28
CA ILE A 98 11.43 1.71 -8.88
C ILE A 98 10.68 0.55 -8.24
N THR A 99 11.24 -0.01 -7.18
CA THR A 99 10.62 -1.03 -6.34
C THR A 99 10.37 -0.45 -4.96
N ALA A 100 9.11 -0.26 -4.62
CA ALA A 100 8.68 0.11 -3.28
C ALA A 100 8.10 -1.10 -2.56
N THR A 101 8.47 -1.28 -1.30
CA THR A 101 8.02 -2.39 -0.45
C THR A 101 7.35 -1.80 0.79
N SER A 102 6.14 -2.26 1.08
CA SER A 102 5.46 -1.87 2.31
C SER A 102 6.00 -2.64 3.51
N GLU A 103 5.84 -2.06 4.68
CA GLU A 103 5.94 -2.79 5.94
C GLU A 103 4.89 -3.92 5.99
N ASP A 104 5.13 -4.91 6.86
CA ASP A 104 4.10 -5.90 7.19
C ASP A 104 3.03 -5.27 8.07
N VAL A 105 1.89 -4.97 7.46
CA VAL A 105 0.75 -4.37 8.15
C VAL A 105 -0.21 -5.47 8.57
N LYS A 106 -0.37 -5.63 9.90
CA LYS A 106 -1.31 -6.58 10.51
C LYS A 106 -1.09 -8.06 10.13
N GLY A 107 0.14 -8.45 9.81
CA GLY A 107 0.48 -9.84 9.48
C GLY A 107 0.02 -10.27 8.09
N MET A 108 -0.17 -9.29 7.19
CA MET A 108 -0.56 -9.53 5.80
C MET A 108 0.62 -9.77 4.88
N GLY A 109 1.84 -9.67 5.41
CA GLY A 109 3.09 -9.75 4.67
C GLY A 109 3.42 -8.42 3.98
N SER A 110 4.69 -8.27 3.62
CA SER A 110 5.13 -7.12 2.84
C SER A 110 4.62 -7.23 1.40
N ILE A 111 4.15 -6.11 0.87
CA ILE A 111 3.62 -6.01 -0.49
C ILE A 111 4.52 -5.10 -1.32
N THR A 112 4.78 -5.48 -2.56
CA THR A 112 5.62 -4.73 -3.48
C THR A 112 4.80 -3.97 -4.51
N TYR A 113 5.17 -2.71 -4.71
CA TYR A 113 4.77 -1.86 -5.83
C TYR A 113 5.97 -1.63 -6.72
N ILE A 114 5.91 -2.08 -7.96
CA ILE A 114 7.00 -1.94 -8.92
C ILE A 114 6.53 -1.12 -10.10
N ILE A 115 7.27 -0.07 -10.45
CA ILE A 115 7.04 0.71 -11.66
C ILE A 115 8.31 0.73 -12.50
N THR A 116 8.18 0.30 -13.76
CA THR A 116 9.29 0.21 -14.71
C THR A 116 9.08 1.29 -15.77
N PRO A 117 10.03 2.22 -15.95
CA PRO A 117 9.96 3.18 -17.03
C PRO A 117 10.35 2.51 -18.35
N GLU A 118 9.65 2.85 -19.42
CA GLU A 118 9.95 2.43 -20.78
C GLU A 118 9.92 3.66 -21.70
N MET A 119 11.00 3.89 -22.44
CA MET A 119 11.07 5.00 -23.38
C MET A 119 10.28 4.68 -24.65
N SER A 120 9.29 5.51 -24.96
CA SER A 120 8.47 5.40 -26.17
C SER A 120 8.26 6.77 -26.79
N VAL A 121 8.84 6.98 -27.99
CA VAL A 121 8.66 8.19 -28.82
C VAL A 121 8.81 9.49 -28.01
N GLY A 122 9.91 9.63 -27.27
CA GLY A 122 10.21 10.84 -26.49
C GLY A 122 9.39 11.01 -25.21
N ALA A 123 8.62 10.01 -24.80
CA ALA A 123 7.90 9.98 -23.54
C ALA A 123 8.25 8.74 -22.72
N VAL A 124 8.15 8.84 -21.39
CA VAL A 124 8.27 7.70 -20.48
C VAL A 124 6.90 7.08 -20.26
N ILE A 125 6.75 5.82 -20.65
CA ILE A 125 5.60 4.98 -20.29
C ILE A 125 5.96 4.21 -19.02
N TRP A 126 5.02 4.11 -18.08
CA TRP A 126 5.25 3.41 -16.82
C TRP A 126 4.46 2.12 -16.78
N VAL A 127 5.16 0.99 -16.75
CA VAL A 127 4.56 -0.34 -16.58
C VAL A 127 4.59 -0.70 -15.11
N GLN A 128 3.41 -1.00 -14.58
CA GLN A 128 3.25 -1.38 -13.18
C GLN A 128 3.28 -2.90 -13.02
N SER A 129 3.95 -3.38 -11.97
CA SER A 129 3.98 -4.77 -11.54
C SER A 129 4.14 -4.88 -10.01
N GLY A 130 4.34 -6.09 -9.49
CA GLY A 130 4.54 -6.35 -8.05
C GLY A 130 3.44 -7.20 -7.43
N THR A 131 3.63 -7.61 -6.18
CA THR A 131 2.67 -8.49 -5.49
C THR A 131 1.32 -7.82 -5.23
N CYS A 132 1.27 -6.49 -5.28
CA CYS A 132 0.04 -5.72 -5.15
C CYS A 132 -0.98 -5.93 -6.29
N GLN A 133 -0.55 -6.41 -7.47
CA GLN A 133 -1.47 -6.75 -8.55
C GLN A 133 -2.32 -7.97 -8.21
N GLY A 134 -1.72 -8.99 -7.60
CA GLY A 134 -2.45 -10.19 -7.15
C GLY A 134 -3.49 -9.88 -6.07
N LYS A 135 -3.26 -8.83 -5.28
CA LYS A 135 -4.19 -8.30 -4.26
C LYS A 135 -5.21 -7.29 -4.83
N GLY A 136 -5.02 -6.81 -6.06
CA GLY A 136 -5.86 -5.75 -6.64
C GLY A 136 -5.73 -4.40 -5.93
N TRP A 137 -4.58 -4.14 -5.28
CA TRP A 137 -4.33 -2.91 -4.54
C TRP A 137 -3.70 -1.82 -5.41
N CYS A 138 -3.01 -2.20 -6.48
CA CYS A 138 -2.45 -1.27 -7.46
C CYS A 138 -3.28 -1.31 -8.75
N LYS A 139 -4.43 -0.64 -8.76
CA LYS A 139 -5.23 -0.39 -9.96
C LYS A 139 -5.13 1.07 -10.36
#